data_AF-A0A321LP70-F1
#
_entry.id   AF-A0A321LP70-F1
#
_cell.length_a   1.000
_cell.length_b   1.000
_cell.length_c   1.000
_cell.angle_alpha   90.00
_cell.angle_beta   90.00
_cell.angle_gamma   90.00
#
_symmetry.space_group_name_H-M   'P 1'
#
loop_
_entity.id
_entity.type
_entity.pdbx_description
1 polymer ?
#
loop_
_entity_poly.entity_id
_entity_poly.type
_entity_poly.pdbx_seq_one_letter_code
_entity_poly.pdbx_strand_id
1 'polypeptide(L)'
;MLRAYNSLHLLLAKVADKITIVTTNYDNLLEQAFAEAGKPYDLVVYPADNAEYANGVLWWPHGQPEPRKMKSSDIDVEDLRQTNVIYKMHGTVWKDSPVWDSFVITEEDYVRFLSRIKNAVPAAFRRHFSARSFLFLGYGLRDWNLRVLLKEVSVSERKSWAIMKAPTSLEKRLWAQRKVDLYDVDLVNFVDEMEKEIERNAR
;
A
#
# COMPACT_ATOMS: atom_id res chain seq x y z
N MET A 1 9.34 0.72 -26.01
CA MET A 1 9.18 -0.25 -24.90
C MET A 1 7.81 -0.04 -24.30
N LEU A 2 6.95 -1.06 -24.28
CA LEU A 2 5.70 -1.02 -23.53
C LEU A 2 6.05 -0.92 -22.03
N ARG A 3 5.69 0.18 -21.39
CA ARG A 3 5.79 0.32 -19.93
C ARG A 3 4.84 -0.70 -19.29
N ALA A 4 5.33 -1.46 -18.32
CA ALA A 4 4.52 -2.47 -17.63
C ALA A 4 3.54 -1.84 -16.62
N TYR A 5 3.86 -0.65 -16.10
CA TYR A 5 2.99 0.09 -15.19
C TYR A 5 1.99 0.98 -15.98
N ASN A 6 0.82 1.23 -15.39
CA ASN A 6 -0.27 1.98 -16.04
C ASN A 6 -0.39 3.43 -15.56
N SER A 7 -1.38 4.17 -16.08
CA SER A 7 -1.62 5.59 -15.77
C SER A 7 -1.86 5.87 -14.28
N LEU A 8 -2.40 4.91 -13.53
CA LEU A 8 -2.57 5.07 -12.08
C LEU A 8 -1.23 5.18 -11.34
N HIS A 9 -0.25 4.34 -11.70
CA HIS A 9 1.06 4.37 -11.07
C HIS A 9 1.77 5.71 -11.35
N LEU A 10 1.64 6.22 -12.57
CA LEU A 10 2.17 7.52 -12.97
C LEU A 10 1.51 8.67 -12.22
N LEU A 11 0.18 8.66 -12.09
CA LEU A 11 -0.54 9.67 -11.33
C LEU A 11 -0.08 9.69 -9.87
N LEU A 12 -0.01 8.51 -9.23
CA LEU A 12 0.42 8.39 -7.83
C LEU A 12 1.84 8.91 -7.63
N ALA A 13 2.77 8.57 -8.53
CA ALA A 13 4.14 9.11 -8.49
C ALA A 13 4.14 10.63 -8.69
N LYS A 14 3.39 11.17 -9.66
CA LYS A 14 3.30 12.61 -9.95
C LYS A 14 2.87 13.41 -8.72
N VAL A 15 1.81 12.97 -8.03
CA VAL A 15 1.25 13.66 -6.85
C VAL A 15 1.99 13.33 -5.55
N ALA A 16 2.95 12.42 -5.57
CA ALA A 16 3.64 11.98 -4.37
C ALA A 16 4.42 13.13 -3.72
N ASP A 17 4.05 13.43 -2.47
CA ASP A 17 4.79 14.27 -1.53
C ASP A 17 4.59 13.72 -0.11
N LYS A 18 5.59 12.96 0.35
CA LYS A 18 5.61 12.29 1.67
C LYS A 18 4.33 11.50 1.97
N ILE A 19 3.81 10.82 0.95
CA ILE A 19 2.65 9.93 1.07
C ILE A 19 3.08 8.51 1.43
N THR A 20 2.21 7.77 2.11
CA THR A 20 2.38 6.33 2.33
C THR A 20 1.37 5.58 1.48
N ILE A 21 1.87 4.75 0.58
CA ILE A 21 1.08 3.84 -0.25
C ILE A 21 1.19 2.44 0.37
N VAL A 22 0.05 1.84 0.68
CA VAL A 22 -0.02 0.45 1.15
C VAL A 22 -0.54 -0.42 0.01
N THR A 23 0.17 -1.50 -0.30
CA THR A 23 -0.24 -2.43 -1.36
C THR A 23 -0.10 -3.88 -0.92
N THR A 24 -0.98 -4.72 -1.44
CA THR A 24 -0.92 -6.18 -1.35
C THR A 24 -0.41 -6.82 -2.65
N ASN A 25 0.03 -6.01 -3.62
CA ASN A 25 0.59 -6.49 -4.88
C ASN A 25 2.07 -6.87 -4.72
N TYR A 26 2.49 -7.89 -5.47
CA TYR A 26 3.87 -8.42 -5.42
C TYR A 26 4.82 -7.75 -6.41
N ASP A 27 4.28 -7.26 -7.53
CA ASP A 27 5.04 -6.60 -8.59
C ASP A 27 5.74 -5.32 -8.12
N ASN A 28 6.64 -4.79 -8.93
CA ASN A 28 7.38 -3.56 -8.65
C ASN A 28 6.92 -2.36 -9.51
N LEU A 29 5.64 -2.32 -9.92
CA LEU A 29 5.13 -1.31 -10.85
C LEU A 29 5.07 0.09 -10.23
N LEU A 30 4.77 0.20 -8.93
CA LEU A 30 4.81 1.48 -8.21
C LEU A 30 6.26 1.98 -8.10
N GLU A 31 7.18 1.10 -7.73
CA GLU A 31 8.61 1.35 -7.60
C GLU A 31 9.19 1.88 -8.92
N GLN A 32 8.87 1.22 -10.04
CA GLN A 32 9.26 1.67 -11.38
C GLN A 32 8.70 3.06 -11.71
N ALA A 33 7.42 3.32 -11.42
CA ALA A 33 6.80 4.61 -11.72
C ALA A 33 7.39 5.75 -10.88
N PHE A 34 7.68 5.51 -9.59
CA PHE A 34 8.34 6.49 -8.72
C PHE A 34 9.78 6.76 -9.16
N ALA A 35 10.54 5.71 -9.51
CA ALA A 35 11.90 5.85 -10.01
C ALA A 35 11.94 6.67 -11.30
N GLU A 36 11.03 6.40 -12.24
CA GLU A 36 10.95 7.15 -13.49
C GLU A 36 10.51 8.60 -13.29
N ALA A 37 9.59 8.87 -12.36
CA ALA A 37 9.18 10.22 -12.02
C ALA A 37 10.24 11.01 -11.23
N GLY A 38 11.38 10.38 -10.89
CA GLY A 38 12.42 10.98 -10.05
C GLY A 38 11.95 11.29 -8.63
N LYS A 39 10.94 10.55 -8.14
CA LYS A 39 10.34 10.77 -6.82
C LYS A 39 11.02 9.87 -5.79
N PRO A 40 11.62 10.43 -4.72
CA PRO A 40 12.24 9.62 -3.70
C PRO A 40 11.18 8.82 -2.94
N TYR A 41 11.49 7.56 -2.66
CA TYR A 41 10.65 6.67 -1.86
C TYR A 41 11.52 5.68 -1.10
N ASP A 42 11.03 5.31 0.10
CA ASP A 42 11.47 4.15 0.84
C ASP A 42 10.53 2.98 0.52
N LEU A 43 11.11 1.79 0.35
CA LEU A 43 10.34 0.56 0.16
C LEU A 43 10.36 -0.24 1.46
N VAL A 44 9.19 -0.55 1.98
CA VAL A 44 9.02 -1.35 3.19
C VAL A 44 8.26 -2.62 2.83
N VAL A 45 8.82 -3.77 3.17
CA VAL A 45 8.23 -5.08 2.87
C VAL A 45 8.07 -5.85 4.17
N TYR A 46 6.88 -6.41 4.40
CA TYR A 46 6.69 -7.41 5.44
C TYR A 46 7.00 -8.81 4.88
N PRO A 47 8.06 -9.48 5.39
CA PRO A 47 8.44 -10.82 4.95
C PRO A 47 7.54 -11.89 5.57
N ALA A 48 6.40 -12.15 4.94
CA ALA A 48 5.33 -12.95 5.52
C ALA A 48 5.64 -14.45 5.67
N ASP A 49 6.49 -14.99 4.79
CA ASP A 49 6.88 -16.41 4.72
C ASP A 49 8.12 -16.76 5.54
N ASN A 50 8.82 -15.78 6.11
CA ASN A 50 10.04 -16.00 6.87
C ASN A 50 9.84 -15.75 8.38
N ALA A 51 9.87 -16.84 9.14
CA ALA A 51 9.66 -16.81 10.59
C ALA A 51 10.73 -16.03 11.37
N GLU A 52 11.97 -15.93 10.86
CA GLU A 52 13.03 -15.14 11.50
C GLU A 52 12.71 -13.64 11.49
N TYR A 53 11.88 -13.21 10.55
CA TYR A 53 11.48 -11.81 10.37
C TYR A 53 10.06 -11.51 10.84
N ALA A 54 9.42 -12.45 11.55
CA ALA A 54 8.02 -12.36 11.98
C ALA A 54 7.68 -11.16 12.89
N ASN A 55 8.69 -10.45 13.43
CA ASN A 55 8.53 -9.30 14.33
C ASN A 55 9.08 -7.98 13.73
N GLY A 56 9.39 -7.95 12.44
CA GLY A 56 10.02 -6.80 11.79
C GLY A 56 9.61 -6.63 10.33
N VAL A 57 10.26 -5.66 9.70
CA VAL A 57 10.11 -5.36 8.27
C VAL A 57 11.49 -5.27 7.63
N LEU A 58 11.52 -5.49 6.32
CA LEU A 58 12.66 -5.14 5.48
C LEU A 58 12.42 -3.72 4.96
N TRP A 59 13.31 -2.80 5.31
CA TRP A 59 13.22 -1.40 4.93
C TRP A 59 14.37 -1.05 3.99
N TRP A 60 14.08 -0.72 2.74
CA TRP A 60 15.03 -0.13 1.79
C TRP A 60 14.91 1.38 1.85
N PRO A 61 15.90 2.09 2.45
CA PRO A 61 15.96 3.53 2.33
C PRO A 61 16.16 3.93 0.87
N HIS A 62 15.65 5.09 0.48
CA HIS A 62 15.76 5.59 -0.88
C HIS A 62 17.20 5.55 -1.39
N GLY A 63 17.37 4.96 -2.58
CA GLY A 63 18.67 4.85 -3.26
C GLY A 63 19.59 3.76 -2.70
N GLN A 64 19.17 2.97 -1.70
CA GLN A 64 19.96 1.87 -1.16
C GLN A 64 19.66 0.53 -1.87
N PRO A 65 20.68 -0.28 -2.20
CA PRO A 65 20.48 -1.56 -2.89
C PRO A 65 19.97 -2.67 -1.97
N GLU A 66 20.21 -2.57 -0.67
CA GLU A 66 19.91 -3.61 0.32
C GLU A 66 18.97 -3.11 1.43
N PRO A 67 18.12 -3.99 1.98
CA PRO A 67 17.24 -3.64 3.08
C PRO A 67 17.99 -3.58 4.40
N ARG A 68 17.52 -2.70 5.28
CA ARG A 68 17.75 -2.78 6.71
C ARG A 68 16.67 -3.65 7.34
N LYS A 69 17.10 -4.60 8.14
CA LYS A 69 16.21 -5.40 8.99
C LYS A 69 15.84 -4.53 10.19
N MET A 70 14.57 -4.14 10.30
CA MET A 70 14.09 -3.30 11.39
C MET A 70 13.06 -4.04 12.22
N LYS A 71 13.24 -4.08 13.55
CA LYS A 71 12.17 -4.58 14.43
C LYS A 71 11.04 -3.57 14.44
N SER A 72 9.82 -4.06 14.65
CA SER A 72 8.64 -3.20 14.74
C SER A 72 8.73 -2.13 15.83
N SER A 73 9.52 -2.38 16.89
CA SER A 73 9.80 -1.44 17.98
C SER A 73 10.73 -0.30 17.61
N ASP A 74 11.56 -0.48 16.58
CA ASP A 74 12.66 0.42 16.23
C ASP A 74 12.24 1.43 15.15
N ILE A 75 11.01 1.33 14.66
CA ILE A 75 10.42 2.23 13.65
C ILE A 75 9.66 3.33 14.38
N ASP A 76 9.96 4.59 14.07
CA ASP A 76 9.20 5.74 14.53
C ASP A 76 8.23 6.27 13.45
N VAL A 77 7.23 7.05 13.88
CA VAL A 77 6.31 7.73 12.96
C VAL A 77 7.01 8.77 12.10
N GLU A 78 8.08 9.38 12.61
CA GLU A 78 8.84 10.37 11.84
C GLU A 78 9.59 9.75 10.66
N ASP A 79 10.02 8.48 10.75
CA ASP A 79 10.63 7.76 9.61
C ASP A 79 9.66 7.73 8.41
N LEU A 80 8.38 7.53 8.67
CA LEU A 80 7.30 7.50 7.67
C LEU A 80 6.96 8.88 7.07
N ARG A 81 7.55 9.96 7.58
CA ARG A 81 7.29 11.35 7.15
C ARG A 81 8.47 11.99 6.44
N GLN A 82 9.62 11.34 6.41
CA GLN A 82 10.83 11.88 5.78
C GLN A 82 10.74 11.83 4.26
N THR A 83 10.14 10.77 3.71
CA THR A 83 10.03 10.51 2.28
C THR A 83 8.69 9.87 1.94
N ASN A 84 8.43 9.58 0.66
CA ASN A 84 7.32 8.72 0.29
C ASN A 84 7.61 7.28 0.74
N VAL A 85 6.59 6.53 1.12
CA VAL A 85 6.74 5.15 1.57
C VAL A 85 5.85 4.25 0.73
N ILE A 86 6.43 3.22 0.13
CA ILE A 86 5.69 2.11 -0.48
C ILE A 86 5.78 0.94 0.47
N TYR A 87 4.66 0.57 1.09
CA TYR A 87 4.59 -0.52 2.06
C TYR A 87 3.84 -1.72 1.49
N LYS A 88 4.56 -2.84 1.34
CA LYS A 88 4.07 -4.09 0.74
C LYS A 88 3.83 -5.13 1.82
N MET A 89 2.56 -5.40 2.09
CA MET A 89 2.15 -6.24 3.23
C MET A 89 2.24 -7.74 2.96
N HIS A 90 2.12 -8.16 1.70
CA HIS A 90 2.15 -9.57 1.30
C HIS A 90 3.52 -10.02 0.80
N GLY A 91 4.56 -9.21 1.02
CA GLY A 91 5.88 -9.46 0.48
C GLY A 91 6.07 -8.80 -0.90
N THR A 92 7.07 -9.29 -1.64
CA THR A 92 7.51 -8.71 -2.92
C THR A 92 8.13 -9.78 -3.80
N VAL A 93 8.10 -9.56 -5.11
CA VAL A 93 8.91 -10.30 -6.08
C VAL A 93 10.03 -9.40 -6.57
N TRP A 94 11.28 -9.84 -6.39
CA TRP A 94 12.48 -9.12 -6.74
C TRP A 94 13.26 -9.88 -7.83
N LYS A 95 13.12 -9.42 -9.07
CA LYS A 95 13.68 -10.11 -10.26
C LYS A 95 15.19 -10.36 -10.19
N ASP A 96 15.93 -9.43 -9.60
CA ASP A 96 17.40 -9.43 -9.66
C ASP A 96 18.06 -10.15 -8.47
N SER A 97 17.28 -10.50 -7.44
CA SER A 97 17.79 -11.08 -6.20
C SER A 97 16.65 -11.76 -5.42
N PRO A 98 16.43 -13.06 -5.65
CA PRO A 98 15.34 -13.80 -5.01
C PRO A 98 15.56 -14.01 -3.51
N VAL A 99 16.70 -13.58 -2.96
CA VAL A 99 17.02 -13.69 -1.52
C VAL A 99 16.04 -12.91 -0.64
N TRP A 100 15.34 -11.92 -1.20
CA TRP A 100 14.36 -11.09 -0.52
C TRP A 100 12.91 -11.37 -0.98
N ASP A 101 12.71 -12.37 -1.85
CA ASP A 101 11.38 -12.76 -2.27
C ASP A 101 10.58 -13.24 -1.06
N SER A 102 9.34 -12.77 -0.98
CA SER A 102 8.39 -13.17 0.04
C SER A 102 6.99 -13.06 -0.52
N PHE A 103 6.14 -14.06 -0.28
CA PHE A 103 4.80 -14.08 -0.87
C PHE A 103 3.76 -14.76 0.01
N VAL A 104 2.51 -14.27 -0.07
CA VAL A 104 1.34 -14.82 0.62
C VAL A 104 0.32 -15.28 -0.41
N ILE A 105 0.47 -16.49 -0.94
CA ILE A 105 -0.34 -16.95 -2.09
C ILE A 105 -1.36 -18.01 -1.68
N THR A 106 -0.92 -19.02 -0.92
CA THR A 106 -1.78 -20.14 -0.54
C THR A 106 -2.65 -19.79 0.66
N GLU A 107 -3.75 -20.54 0.86
CA GLU A 107 -4.60 -20.37 2.05
C GLU A 107 -3.80 -20.53 3.35
N GLU A 108 -2.88 -21.50 3.40
CA GLU A 108 -1.98 -21.71 4.53
C GLU A 108 -1.06 -20.50 4.76
N ASP A 109 -0.59 -19.85 3.70
CA ASP A 109 0.19 -18.61 3.84
C ASP A 109 -0.67 -17.50 4.44
N TYR A 110 -1.92 -17.35 3.99
CA TYR A 110 -2.84 -16.37 4.57
C TYR A 110 -3.15 -16.66 6.04
N VAL A 111 -3.37 -17.91 6.42
CA VAL A 111 -3.58 -18.30 7.83
C VAL A 111 -2.35 -17.93 8.67
N ARG A 112 -1.15 -18.29 8.21
CA ARG A 112 0.11 -17.94 8.89
C ARG A 112 0.33 -16.44 8.98
N PHE A 113 0.10 -15.72 7.89
CA PHE A 113 0.18 -14.27 7.82
C PHE A 113 -0.78 -13.61 8.81
N LEU A 114 -2.04 -14.03 8.85
CA LEU A 114 -3.05 -13.44 9.72
C LEU A 114 -2.83 -13.74 11.19
N SER A 115 -2.26 -14.91 11.52
CA SER A 115 -1.81 -15.20 12.89
C SER A 115 -0.76 -14.19 13.39
N ARG A 116 -0.03 -13.54 12.47
CA ARG A 116 1.03 -12.58 12.73
C ARG A 116 0.68 -11.16 12.29
N ILE A 117 -0.57 -10.88 11.92
CA ILE A 117 -0.96 -9.59 11.34
C ILE A 117 -0.65 -8.41 12.28
N LYS A 118 -0.67 -8.67 13.59
CA LYS A 118 -0.32 -7.67 14.59
C LYS A 118 1.13 -7.19 14.50
N ASN A 119 2.02 -8.05 14.01
CA ASN A 119 3.41 -7.75 13.75
C ASN A 119 3.62 -7.24 12.33
N ALA A 120 2.76 -7.66 11.39
CA ALA A 120 2.82 -7.21 10.02
C ALA A 120 2.75 -5.69 9.94
N VAL A 121 1.81 -5.05 10.67
CA VAL A 121 1.69 -3.59 10.76
C VAL A 121 2.35 -3.08 12.05
N PRO A 122 3.54 -2.45 11.99
CA PRO A 122 4.20 -1.92 13.17
C PRO A 122 3.37 -0.82 13.86
N ALA A 123 3.61 -0.61 15.16
CA ALA A 123 2.87 0.37 15.96
C ALA A 123 3.02 1.81 15.41
N ALA A 124 4.18 2.15 14.86
CA ALA A 124 4.39 3.42 14.18
C ALA A 124 3.48 3.59 12.95
N PHE A 125 3.36 2.57 12.10
CA PHE A 125 2.44 2.59 10.96
C PHE A 125 1.00 2.79 11.42
N ARG A 126 0.53 2.04 12.43
CA ARG A 126 -0.83 2.23 12.98
C ARG A 126 -1.08 3.65 13.46
N ARG A 127 -0.13 4.24 14.19
CA ARG A 127 -0.21 5.63 14.68
C ARG A 127 -0.15 6.64 13.53
N HIS A 128 0.62 6.36 12.49
CA HIS A 128 0.70 7.18 11.29
C HIS A 128 -0.62 7.17 10.50
N PHE A 129 -1.25 6.00 10.41
CA PHE A 129 -2.51 5.76 9.72
C PHE A 129 -3.73 6.34 10.44
N SER A 130 -3.81 6.22 11.78
CA SER A 130 -4.96 6.72 12.54
C SER A 130 -5.17 8.23 12.40
N ALA A 131 -4.12 8.99 12.11
CA ALA A 131 -4.17 10.44 11.91
C ALA A 131 -4.47 10.89 10.47
N ARG A 132 -4.71 9.96 9.52
CA ARG A 132 -4.80 10.26 8.08
C ARG A 132 -6.06 9.71 7.42
N SER A 133 -6.48 10.39 6.36
CA SER A 133 -7.50 9.89 5.45
C SER A 133 -6.91 8.83 4.51
N PHE A 134 -7.72 7.85 4.15
CA PHE A 134 -7.37 6.83 3.16
C PHE A 134 -8.08 7.06 1.83
N LEU A 135 -7.39 6.74 0.74
CA LEU A 135 -7.96 6.58 -0.59
C LEU A 135 -7.71 5.15 -1.06
N PHE A 136 -8.76 4.35 -1.11
CA PHE A 136 -8.73 2.96 -1.59
C PHE A 136 -8.97 2.93 -3.09
N LEU A 137 -8.07 2.30 -3.85
CA LEU A 137 -8.09 2.31 -5.32
C LEU A 137 -8.11 0.87 -5.84
N GLY A 138 -9.20 0.46 -6.49
CA GLY A 138 -9.30 -0.87 -7.10
C GLY A 138 -9.46 -2.03 -6.12
N TYR A 139 -9.79 -1.75 -4.86
CA TYR A 139 -9.96 -2.76 -3.81
C TYR A 139 -11.40 -3.29 -3.75
N GLY A 140 -11.60 -4.53 -4.22
CA GLY A 140 -12.83 -5.29 -3.99
C GLY A 140 -12.81 -5.98 -2.62
N LEU A 141 -13.84 -5.78 -1.79
CA LEU A 141 -13.94 -6.39 -0.45
C LEU A 141 -14.50 -7.82 -0.45
N ARG A 142 -14.37 -8.53 -1.58
CA ARG A 142 -14.83 -9.91 -1.74
C ARG A 142 -13.91 -10.88 -1.03
N ASP A 143 -12.61 -10.61 -1.07
CA ASP A 143 -11.63 -11.43 -0.36
C ASP A 143 -11.72 -11.18 1.16
N TRP A 144 -11.70 -12.26 1.92
CA TRP A 144 -11.72 -12.23 3.37
C TRP A 144 -10.39 -11.73 3.95
N ASN A 145 -9.24 -12.04 3.33
CA ASN A 145 -7.93 -11.60 3.83
C ASN A 145 -7.83 -10.06 3.80
N LEU A 146 -8.32 -9.42 2.75
CA LEU A 146 -8.36 -7.96 2.58
C LEU A 146 -9.26 -7.32 3.63
N ARG A 147 -10.39 -7.96 3.96
CA ARG A 147 -11.29 -7.46 5.02
C ARG A 147 -10.62 -7.48 6.39
N VAL A 148 -9.77 -8.48 6.67
CA VAL A 148 -8.99 -8.56 7.91
C VAL A 148 -7.87 -7.52 7.91
N LEU A 149 -7.15 -7.38 6.81
CA LEU A 149 -6.10 -6.36 6.65
C LEU A 149 -6.60 -4.94 6.87
N LEU A 150 -7.73 -4.61 6.26
CA LEU A 150 -8.34 -3.30 6.44
C LEU A 150 -8.74 -3.04 7.88
N LYS A 151 -9.07 -4.07 8.67
CA LYS A 151 -9.33 -3.88 10.11
C LYS A 151 -8.07 -3.45 10.87
N GLU A 152 -6.90 -3.90 10.43
CA GLU A 152 -5.62 -3.57 11.08
C GLU A 152 -5.05 -2.22 10.61
N VAL A 153 -5.32 -1.83 9.37
CA VAL A 153 -4.85 -0.57 8.78
C VAL A 153 -5.84 0.59 8.99
N SER A 154 -7.15 0.30 8.99
CA SER A 154 -8.22 1.30 9.14
C SER A 154 -8.57 1.52 10.61
N VAL A 155 -7.88 2.45 11.26
CA VAL A 155 -8.16 2.91 12.63
C VAL A 155 -8.35 4.44 12.68
N SER A 156 -8.54 5.09 11.52
CA SER A 156 -8.79 6.53 11.49
C SER A 156 -10.27 6.84 11.57
N GLU A 157 -10.63 7.80 12.43
CA GLU A 157 -11.95 8.45 12.40
C GLU A 157 -12.06 9.51 11.29
N ARG A 158 -10.97 9.74 10.52
CA ARG A 158 -11.00 10.67 9.40
C ARG A 158 -11.79 10.10 8.23
N LYS A 159 -12.48 11.02 7.55
CA LYS A 159 -13.17 10.73 6.29
C LYS A 159 -12.20 10.11 5.29
N SER A 160 -12.62 9.00 4.69
CA SER A 160 -11.83 8.22 3.72
C SER A 160 -12.71 7.87 2.53
N TRP A 161 -12.09 7.51 1.41
CA TRP A 161 -12.76 7.30 0.13
C TRP A 161 -12.33 6.00 -0.53
N ALA A 162 -13.22 5.40 -1.32
CA ALA A 162 -12.94 4.23 -2.14
C ALA A 162 -13.41 4.45 -3.58
N ILE A 163 -12.57 4.12 -4.54
CA ILE A 163 -12.87 4.18 -5.98
C ILE A 163 -12.93 2.75 -6.52
N MET A 164 -14.10 2.33 -6.99
CA MET A 164 -14.32 0.98 -7.52
C MET A 164 -15.41 0.98 -8.58
N LYS A 165 -15.17 0.28 -9.69
CA LYS A 165 -16.16 0.09 -10.76
C LYS A 165 -17.20 -0.96 -10.37
N ALA A 166 -18.48 -0.65 -10.59
CA ALA A 166 -19.61 -1.55 -10.44
C ALA A 166 -19.64 -2.34 -9.12
N PRO A 167 -19.58 -1.65 -7.95
CA PRO A 167 -19.58 -2.31 -6.65
C PRO A 167 -20.87 -3.10 -6.41
N THR A 168 -20.72 -4.33 -5.91
CA THR A 168 -21.86 -5.16 -5.50
C THR A 168 -22.59 -4.56 -4.29
N SER A 169 -23.85 -4.95 -4.07
CA SER A 169 -24.61 -4.54 -2.88
C SER A 169 -23.93 -4.93 -1.56
N LEU A 170 -23.16 -6.03 -1.55
CA LEU A 170 -22.37 -6.44 -0.38
C LEU A 170 -21.22 -5.46 -0.13
N GLU A 171 -20.45 -5.10 -1.16
CA GLU A 171 -19.33 -4.17 -1.04
C GLU A 171 -19.77 -2.78 -0.63
N LYS A 172 -20.87 -2.27 -1.20
CA LYS A 172 -21.49 -1.01 -0.78
C LYS A 172 -21.75 -0.99 0.73
N ARG A 173 -22.31 -2.08 1.27
CA ARG A 173 -22.54 -2.21 2.72
C ARG A 173 -21.25 -2.31 3.53
N LEU A 174 -20.26 -3.07 3.04
CA LEU A 174 -18.98 -3.24 3.73
C LEU A 174 -18.19 -1.92 3.83
N TRP A 175 -18.21 -1.09 2.79
CA TRP A 175 -17.59 0.24 2.81
C TRP A 175 -18.37 1.22 3.69
N ALA A 176 -19.70 1.22 3.61
CA ALA A 176 -20.55 2.06 4.46
C ALA A 176 -20.36 1.77 5.96
N GLN A 177 -20.25 0.49 6.34
CA GLN A 177 -19.95 0.08 7.73
C GLN A 177 -18.61 0.63 8.24
N ARG A 178 -17.67 0.92 7.34
CA ARG A 178 -16.35 1.49 7.66
C ARG A 178 -16.33 3.02 7.57
N LYS A 179 -17.49 3.67 7.34
CA LYS A 179 -17.60 5.12 7.11
C LYS A 179 -16.70 5.61 5.96
N VAL A 180 -16.55 4.78 4.92
CA VAL A 180 -15.79 5.12 3.71
C VAL A 180 -16.75 5.50 2.60
N ASP A 181 -16.57 6.67 2.00
CA ASP A 181 -17.35 7.15 0.87
C ASP A 181 -16.93 6.40 -0.40
N LEU A 182 -17.85 5.60 -0.94
CA LEU A 182 -17.60 4.78 -2.12
C LEU A 182 -18.10 5.48 -3.39
N TYR A 183 -17.23 5.59 -4.39
CA TYR A 183 -17.57 6.09 -5.72
C TYR A 183 -17.52 4.96 -6.76
N ASP A 184 -18.62 4.84 -7.51
CA ASP A 184 -18.74 3.91 -8.64
C ASP A 184 -18.10 4.53 -9.89
N VAL A 185 -16.77 4.45 -9.96
CA VAL A 185 -15.98 5.05 -11.03
C VAL A 185 -14.90 4.06 -11.46
N ASP A 186 -14.71 3.94 -12.77
CA ASP A 186 -13.60 3.19 -13.35
C ASP A 186 -12.27 3.90 -13.04
N LEU A 187 -11.23 3.13 -12.65
CA LEU A 187 -9.94 3.73 -12.28
C LEU A 187 -9.29 4.52 -13.41
N VAL A 188 -9.48 4.15 -14.67
CA VAL A 188 -8.95 4.90 -15.81
C VAL A 188 -9.61 6.28 -15.86
N ASN A 189 -10.94 6.32 -15.80
CA ASN A 189 -11.69 7.58 -15.78
C ASN A 189 -11.35 8.43 -14.55
N PHE A 190 -11.17 7.81 -13.39
CA PHE A 190 -10.73 8.51 -12.18
C PHE A 190 -9.36 9.16 -12.39
N VAL A 191 -8.40 8.45 -12.97
CA VAL A 191 -7.07 8.99 -13.25
C VAL A 191 -7.16 10.17 -14.22
N ASP A 192 -7.88 10.00 -15.33
CA ASP A 192 -8.01 11.06 -16.36
C ASP A 192 -8.63 12.35 -15.78
N GLU A 193 -9.66 12.23 -14.93
CA GLU A 193 -10.28 13.40 -14.29
C GLU A 193 -9.37 14.02 -13.23
N MET A 194 -8.66 13.22 -12.44
CA MET A 194 -7.69 13.73 -11.46
C MET A 194 -6.56 14.50 -12.13
N GLU A 195 -6.05 14.01 -13.27
CA GLU A 195 -5.00 14.72 -14.02
C GLU A 195 -5.48 16.10 -14.50
N LYS A 196 -6.69 16.18 -15.05
CA LYS A 196 -7.29 17.46 -15.46
C LYS A 196 -7.44 18.43 -14.29
N GLU A 197 -7.90 17.94 -13.14
CA GLU A 197 -8.08 18.77 -11.95
C GLU A 197 -6.74 19.25 -11.36
N ILE A 198 -5.70 18.42 -11.37
CA ILE A 198 -4.36 18.83 -10.95
C ILE A 198 -3.82 19.93 -11.87
N GLU A 199 -3.99 19.80 -13.18
CA GLU A 199 -3.54 20.81 -14.15
C GLU A 199 -4.32 22.12 -14.04
N ARG A 200 -5.61 22.06 -13.71
CA ARG A 200 -6.43 23.25 -13.44
C ARG A 200 -5.98 23.99 -12.20
N ASN A 201 -5.68 23.27 -11.12
CA ASN A 201 -5.26 23.87 -9.85
C ASN A 201 -3.78 24.33 -9.84
N ALA A 202 -2.99 23.92 -10.83
CA ALA A 202 -1.62 24.39 -11.02
C ALA A 202 -1.51 25.71 -11.80
N ARG A 203 -2.62 26.19 -12.38
CA ARG A 203 -2.73 27.48 -13.08
C ARG A 203 -3.26 28.56 -12.15
#